data_AF-A0A535PF48-F1
#
_entry.id   AF-A0A535PF48-F1
#
_cell.length_a   1.000
_cell.length_b   1.000
_cell.length_c   1.000
_cell.angle_alpha   90.00
_cell.angle_beta   90.00
_cell.angle_gamma   90.00
#
_symmetry.space_group_name_H-M   'P 1'
#
loop_
_entity.id
_entity.type
_entity.pdbx_description
1 polymer ?
#
loop_
_entity_poly.entity_id
_entity_poly.type
_entity_poly.pdbx_seq_one_letter_code
_entity_poly.pdbx_strand_id
1 'polypeptide(L)'
;MPPDGTTDAPPNARSEPRSDPPGLREQIAATIDAAWKMVEAHVELARAELSEIGDEVKRVAALGGVAAGLFLFLGILLPVGLLLFLGEWWFGSIGWGVLLGTELCLAIAVTCVALAFDVSGAAIARSFILAVLVGGILAAVLALALPNEGWTRVGNSSGLNVEPGVRPLAIATAVIAAIGALLGLLPGARSGGIGGVIGGLIGGAILGAIVGALSAVRFGVGPGAALGVALGLGTWAALAGLALARKGIDGEAMKARFWPSQTIETTKETIEWVRERTPLGPRP
;
A
#
# COMPACT_ATOMS: atom_id res chain seq x y z
N MET A 1 -27.40 -54.26 74.42
CA MET A 1 -26.43 -53.38 75.09
C MET A 1 -25.93 -52.38 74.05
N PRO A 2 -26.29 -51.11 74.14
CA PRO A 2 -25.74 -50.05 73.28
C PRO A 2 -24.36 -49.62 73.82
N PRO A 3 -23.57 -48.90 73.02
CA PRO A 3 -22.90 -47.72 73.55
C PRO A 3 -23.38 -46.47 72.80
N ASP A 4 -23.84 -45.51 73.60
CA ASP A 4 -24.06 -44.13 73.23
C ASP A 4 -22.75 -43.48 72.73
N GLY A 5 -22.86 -42.71 71.66
CA GLY A 5 -21.78 -41.90 71.10
C GLY A 5 -22.35 -40.56 70.65
N THR A 6 -22.66 -39.71 71.63
CA THR A 6 -23.06 -38.32 71.44
C THR A 6 -21.89 -37.47 70.90
N THR A 7 -22.16 -36.79 69.78
CA THR A 7 -21.79 -35.41 69.40
C THR A 7 -20.52 -34.77 69.97
N ASP A 8 -19.67 -34.25 69.07
CA ASP A 8 -19.05 -32.92 69.25
C ASP A 8 -18.80 -32.26 67.88
N ALA A 9 -19.83 -31.56 67.37
CA ALA A 9 -19.65 -30.49 66.41
C ALA A 9 -19.54 -29.18 67.21
N PRO A 10 -18.56 -28.30 66.94
CA PRO A 10 -18.35 -27.11 67.75
C PRO A 10 -19.57 -26.19 67.69
N PRO A 11 -20.17 -25.82 68.83
CA PRO A 11 -21.33 -24.94 68.87
C PRO A 11 -20.83 -23.50 68.76
N ASN A 12 -20.56 -23.00 67.55
CA ASN A 12 -20.47 -21.57 67.22
C ASN A 12 -20.13 -21.29 65.74
N ALA A 13 -20.77 -21.98 64.78
CA ALA A 13 -20.92 -21.37 63.45
C ALA A 13 -21.96 -20.24 63.58
N ARG A 14 -21.53 -19.06 64.03
CA ARG A 14 -22.37 -17.85 64.01
C ARG A 14 -22.78 -17.62 62.56
N SER A 15 -24.04 -17.89 62.25
CA SER A 15 -24.69 -17.36 61.06
C SER A 15 -24.48 -15.85 61.08
N GLU A 16 -23.79 -15.31 60.06
CA GLU A 16 -23.62 -13.87 59.91
C GLU A 16 -24.98 -13.17 60.05
N PRO A 17 -25.05 -12.01 60.73
CA PRO A 17 -26.31 -11.28 60.85
C PRO A 17 -26.82 -10.99 59.45
N ARG A 18 -28.01 -11.51 59.11
CA ARG A 18 -28.73 -11.14 57.90
C ARG A 18 -28.95 -9.63 57.99
N SER A 19 -28.25 -8.85 57.17
CA SER A 19 -28.43 -7.41 57.10
C SER A 19 -29.90 -7.10 56.83
N ASP A 20 -30.49 -6.17 57.57
CA ASP A 20 -31.87 -5.74 57.34
C ASP A 20 -32.06 -5.34 55.87
N PRO A 21 -33.21 -5.68 55.24
CA PRO A 21 -33.44 -5.39 53.84
C PRO A 21 -33.41 -3.87 53.60
N PRO A 22 -32.73 -3.40 52.55
CA PRO A 22 -32.51 -1.97 52.32
C PRO A 22 -33.84 -1.21 52.17
N GLY A 23 -33.89 0.00 52.71
CA GLY A 23 -35.11 0.82 52.65
C GLY A 23 -35.46 1.24 51.22
N LEU A 24 -36.73 1.55 50.94
CA LEU A 24 -37.20 2.01 49.62
C LEU A 24 -36.37 3.17 49.06
N ARG A 25 -35.95 4.11 49.92
CA ARG A 25 -35.11 5.25 49.52
C ARG A 25 -33.71 4.82 49.09
N GLU A 26 -33.11 3.84 49.78
CA GLU A 26 -31.81 3.27 49.40
C GLU A 26 -31.90 2.47 48.10
N GLN A 27 -32.98 1.72 47.89
CA GLN A 27 -33.19 1.00 46.63
C GLN A 27 -33.38 1.95 45.44
N ILE A 28 -34.14 3.04 45.63
CA ILE A 28 -34.30 4.09 44.62
C ILE A 28 -32.96 4.78 44.34
N ALA A 29 -32.21 5.15 45.38
CA ALA A 29 -30.90 5.78 45.23
C ALA A 29 -29.90 4.86 44.50
N ALA A 30 -29.86 3.57 44.85
CA ALA A 30 -29.03 2.57 44.18
C ALA A 30 -29.43 2.37 42.71
N THR A 31 -30.73 2.45 42.39
CA THR A 31 -31.22 2.37 41.01
C THR A 31 -30.80 3.60 40.20
N ILE A 32 -30.90 4.79 40.78
CA ILE A 32 -30.48 6.04 40.15
C ILE A 32 -28.96 6.05 39.94
N ASP A 33 -28.19 5.61 40.93
CA ASP A 33 -26.73 5.49 40.84
C ASP A 33 -26.30 4.50 39.74
N ALA A 34 -26.96 3.34 39.65
CA ALA A 34 -26.73 2.37 38.58
C ALA A 34 -27.09 2.95 37.20
N ALA A 35 -28.18 3.72 37.09
CA ALA A 35 -28.55 4.39 35.86
C ALA A 35 -27.50 5.43 35.43
N TRP A 36 -26.98 6.22 36.37
CA TRP A 36 -25.90 7.17 36.08
C TRP A 36 -24.61 6.48 35.65
N LYS A 37 -24.20 5.40 36.31
CA LYS A 37 -23.03 4.60 35.92
C LYS A 37 -23.17 4.01 34.51
N MET A 38 -24.37 3.59 34.12
CA MET A 38 -24.65 3.11 32.77
C MET A 38 -24.49 4.24 31.73
N VAL A 39 -25.01 5.44 32.03
CA VAL A 39 -24.84 6.61 31.15
C VAL A 39 -23.37 7.00 31.03
N GLU A 40 -22.65 7.03 32.15
CA GLU A 40 -21.22 7.33 32.17
C GLU A 40 -20.42 6.33 31.30
N ALA A 41 -20.70 5.03 31.41
CA ALA A 41 -20.08 4.02 30.57
C ALA A 41 -20.33 4.23 29.05
N HIS A 42 -21.53 4.68 28.66
CA HIS A 42 -21.81 5.03 27.25
C HIS A 42 -21.04 6.27 26.80
N VAL A 43 -20.91 7.27 27.67
CA VAL A 43 -20.13 8.49 27.39
C VAL A 43 -18.65 8.15 27.27
N GLU A 44 -18.11 7.29 28.14
CA GLU A 44 -16.73 6.83 28.07
C GLU A 44 -16.46 6.01 26.81
N LEU A 45 -17.36 5.08 26.45
CA LEU A 45 -17.27 4.32 25.20
C LEU A 45 -17.30 5.24 23.98
N ALA A 46 -18.26 6.16 23.93
CA ALA A 46 -18.38 7.13 22.83
C ALA A 46 -17.14 8.02 22.73
N ARG A 47 -16.58 8.47 23.87
CA ARG A 47 -15.36 9.27 23.88
C ARG A 47 -14.15 8.47 23.39
N ALA A 48 -14.03 7.21 23.78
CA ALA A 48 -12.95 6.33 23.34
C ALA A 48 -13.01 6.09 21.83
N GLU A 49 -14.19 5.70 21.31
CA GLU A 49 -14.40 5.45 19.87
C GLU A 49 -14.18 6.73 19.04
N LEU A 50 -14.68 7.88 19.51
CA LEU A 50 -14.43 9.18 18.86
C LEU A 50 -12.96 9.59 18.87
N SER A 51 -12.20 9.26 19.92
CA SER A 51 -10.77 9.54 19.98
C SER A 51 -10.01 8.71 18.94
N GLU A 52 -10.34 7.43 18.82
CA GLU A 52 -9.73 6.52 17.84
C GLU A 52 -10.05 6.97 16.40
N ILE A 53 -11.33 7.27 16.11
CA ILE A 53 -11.74 7.85 14.83
C ILE A 53 -10.99 9.15 14.56
N GLY A 54 -10.88 10.02 15.57
CA GLY A 54 -10.20 11.30 15.46
C GLY A 54 -8.72 11.16 15.08
N ASP A 55 -8.00 10.21 15.67
CA ASP A 55 -6.60 9.96 15.34
C ASP A 55 -6.44 9.37 13.94
N GLU A 56 -7.37 8.52 13.52
CA GLU A 56 -7.35 7.98 12.17
C GLU A 56 -7.67 9.04 11.10
N VAL A 57 -8.61 9.94 11.37
CA VAL A 57 -8.90 11.12 10.52
C VAL A 57 -7.67 12.00 10.40
N LYS A 58 -6.97 12.31 11.51
CA LYS A 58 -5.74 13.12 11.46
C LYS A 58 -4.66 12.46 10.60
N ARG A 59 -4.46 11.14 10.76
CA ARG A 59 -3.47 10.39 9.97
C ARG A 59 -3.80 10.43 8.48
N VAL A 60 -5.05 10.15 8.11
CA VAL A 60 -5.47 10.17 6.70
C VAL A 60 -5.41 11.59 6.12
N ALA A 61 -5.81 12.61 6.89
CA ALA A 61 -5.70 14.00 6.48
C ALA A 61 -4.24 14.43 6.28
N ALA A 62 -3.32 14.01 7.15
CA ALA A 62 -1.89 14.29 7.00
C ALA A 62 -1.32 13.62 5.72
N LEU A 63 -1.61 12.34 5.50
CA LEU A 63 -1.18 11.62 4.30
C LEU A 63 -1.77 12.24 3.03
N GLY A 64 -3.07 12.56 3.05
CA GLY A 64 -3.76 13.23 1.96
C GLY A 64 -3.20 14.62 1.65
N GLY A 65 -2.88 15.40 2.69
CA GLY A 65 -2.26 16.72 2.55
C GLY A 65 -0.86 16.64 1.94
N VAL A 66 -0.03 15.70 2.38
CA VAL A 66 1.29 15.46 1.78
C VAL A 66 1.16 15.03 0.32
N ALA A 67 0.26 14.08 0.01
CA ALA A 67 0.03 13.63 -1.36
C ALA A 67 -0.45 14.77 -2.26
N ALA A 68 -1.43 15.56 -1.81
CA ALA A 68 -1.94 16.71 -2.56
C ALA A 68 -0.86 17.77 -2.81
N GLY A 69 -0.06 18.10 -1.79
CA GLY A 69 1.07 19.00 -1.92
C GLY A 69 2.11 18.51 -2.93
N LEU A 70 2.44 17.22 -2.91
CA LEU A 70 3.36 16.61 -3.87
C LEU A 70 2.79 16.59 -5.28
N PHE A 71 1.51 16.27 -5.48
CA PHE A 71 0.90 16.33 -6.82
C PHE A 71 0.84 17.75 -7.38
N LEU A 72 0.55 18.74 -6.54
CA LEU A 72 0.62 20.14 -6.94
C LEU A 72 2.05 20.52 -7.35
N PHE A 73 3.03 20.15 -6.53
CA PHE A 73 4.45 20.39 -6.82
C PHE A 73 4.88 19.69 -8.12
N LEU A 74 4.48 18.44 -8.34
CA LEU A 74 4.70 17.70 -9.58
C LEU A 74 4.07 18.38 -10.80
N GLY A 75 2.88 18.95 -10.65
CA GLY A 75 2.21 19.71 -11.71
C GLY A 75 3.02 20.92 -12.19
N ILE A 76 3.83 21.50 -11.30
CA ILE A 76 4.77 22.60 -11.63
C ILE A 76 6.11 22.04 -12.13
N LEU A 77 6.63 21.01 -11.45
CA LEU A 77 7.95 20.44 -11.71
C LEU A 77 8.00 19.72 -13.06
N LEU A 78 6.93 19.06 -13.49
CA LEU A 78 6.89 18.34 -14.76
C LEU A 78 7.16 19.24 -15.98
N PRO A 79 6.43 20.36 -16.20
CA PRO A 79 6.69 21.23 -17.34
C PRO A 79 8.09 21.84 -17.32
N VAL A 80 8.52 22.39 -16.17
CA VAL A 80 9.84 23.03 -16.03
C VAL A 80 10.96 22.00 -16.16
N GLY A 81 10.81 20.89 -15.45
CA GLY A 81 11.78 19.82 -15.37
C GLY A 81 11.92 19.05 -16.67
N LEU A 82 10.84 18.85 -17.42
CA LEU A 82 10.92 18.23 -18.75
C LEU A 82 11.70 19.11 -19.72
N LEU A 83 11.51 20.44 -19.69
CA LEU A 83 12.26 21.37 -20.53
C LEU A 83 13.76 21.37 -20.16
N LEU A 84 14.08 21.41 -18.87
CA LEU A 84 15.46 21.32 -18.37
C LEU A 84 16.10 19.97 -18.72
N PHE A 85 15.35 18.88 -18.56
CA PHE A 85 15.80 17.54 -18.92
C PHE A 85 16.08 17.47 -20.42
N LEU A 86 15.16 17.87 -21.29
CA LEU A 86 15.38 17.83 -22.75
C LEU A 86 16.57 18.69 -23.20
N GLY A 87 16.85 19.79 -22.50
CA GLY A 87 18.01 20.64 -22.77
C GLY A 87 19.35 20.04 -22.32
N GLU A 88 19.37 19.31 -21.20
CA GLU A 88 20.63 18.92 -20.53
C GLU A 88 20.83 17.42 -20.30
N TRP A 89 19.88 16.56 -20.65
CA TRP A 89 19.89 15.12 -20.32
C TRP A 89 21.13 14.37 -20.80
N TRP A 90 21.78 14.85 -21.86
CA TRP A 90 22.98 14.24 -22.41
C TRP A 90 24.30 14.73 -21.77
N PHE A 91 24.30 15.90 -21.13
CA PHE A 91 25.55 16.56 -20.71
C PHE A 91 25.54 17.17 -19.28
N GLY A 92 24.38 17.33 -18.62
CA GLY A 92 24.24 18.05 -17.35
C GLY A 92 23.70 17.20 -16.20
N SER A 93 24.24 17.41 -14.99
CA SER A 93 23.77 16.75 -13.76
C SER A 93 22.41 17.27 -13.27
N ILE A 94 22.03 18.49 -13.67
CA ILE A 94 20.80 19.15 -13.23
C ILE A 94 19.57 18.43 -13.83
N GLY A 95 19.58 18.10 -15.13
CA GLY A 95 18.49 17.37 -15.77
C GLY A 95 18.16 16.04 -15.07
N TRP A 96 19.19 15.25 -14.75
CA TRP A 96 19.02 14.00 -14.00
C TRP A 96 18.50 14.23 -12.58
N GLY A 97 18.98 15.26 -11.89
CA GLY A 97 18.49 15.64 -10.56
C GLY A 97 16.99 15.98 -10.57
N VAL A 98 16.53 16.71 -11.59
CA VAL A 98 15.12 17.06 -11.72
C VAL A 98 14.26 15.84 -12.06
N LEU A 99 14.71 14.95 -12.96
CA LEU A 99 14.01 13.70 -13.26
C LEU A 99 13.85 12.85 -11.99
N LEU A 100 14.94 12.57 -11.28
CA LEU A 100 14.93 11.74 -10.07
C LEU A 100 14.11 12.39 -8.94
N GLY A 101 14.20 13.71 -8.79
CA GLY A 101 13.37 14.46 -7.85
C GLY A 101 11.88 14.34 -8.17
N THR A 102 11.51 14.43 -9.45
CA THR A 102 10.13 14.24 -9.93
C THR A 102 9.64 12.83 -9.64
N GLU A 103 10.42 11.80 -9.98
CA GLU A 103 10.05 10.41 -9.72
C GLU A 103 9.95 10.10 -8.22
N LEU A 104 10.85 10.67 -7.40
CA LEU A 104 10.78 10.52 -5.95
C LEU A 104 9.50 11.14 -5.38
N CYS A 105 9.18 12.38 -5.78
CA CYS A 105 7.93 13.03 -5.38
C CYS A 105 6.71 12.22 -5.79
N LEU A 106 6.71 11.66 -7.00
CA LEU A 106 5.62 10.79 -7.48
C LEU A 106 5.52 9.51 -6.66
N ALA A 107 6.63 8.82 -6.39
CA ALA A 107 6.66 7.59 -5.62
C ALA A 107 6.15 7.80 -4.19
N ILE A 108 6.56 8.91 -3.55
CA ILE A 108 6.07 9.28 -2.21
C ILE A 108 4.57 9.62 -2.27
N ALA A 109 4.13 10.42 -3.25
CA ALA A 109 2.71 10.79 -3.38
C ALA A 109 1.82 9.54 -3.52
N VAL A 110 2.18 8.62 -4.43
CA VAL A 110 1.47 7.34 -4.61
C VAL A 110 1.49 6.50 -3.34
N THR A 111 2.61 6.48 -2.62
CA THR A 111 2.73 5.77 -1.35
C THR A 111 1.82 6.36 -0.27
N CYS A 112 1.77 7.69 -0.13
CA CYS A 112 0.86 8.37 0.79
C CYS A 112 -0.60 8.06 0.48
N VAL A 113 -0.98 8.06 -0.80
CA VAL A 113 -2.32 7.66 -1.23
C VAL A 113 -2.58 6.21 -0.87
N ALA A 114 -1.66 5.29 -1.19
CA ALA A 114 -1.81 3.87 -0.87
C ALA A 114 -2.01 3.65 0.64
N LEU A 115 -1.23 4.30 1.48
CA LEU A 115 -1.34 4.24 2.94
C LEU A 115 -2.64 4.87 3.46
N ALA A 116 -3.15 5.94 2.83
CA ALA A 116 -4.43 6.55 3.19
C ALA A 116 -5.60 5.58 2.94
N PHE A 117 -5.53 4.83 1.84
CA PHE A 117 -6.43 3.71 1.52
C PHE A 117 -6.06 2.40 2.24
N ASP A 118 -5.26 2.50 3.31
CA ASP A 118 -4.97 1.41 4.25
C ASP A 118 -4.22 0.22 3.58
N VAL A 119 -3.48 0.47 2.51
CA VAL A 119 -2.52 -0.53 2.01
C VAL A 119 -1.48 -0.78 3.10
N SER A 120 -1.20 -2.05 3.40
CA SER A 120 -0.27 -2.44 4.46
C SER A 120 1.10 -1.77 4.32
N GLY A 121 1.56 -1.11 5.38
CA GLY A 121 2.91 -0.54 5.43
C GLY A 121 4.01 -1.57 5.17
N ALA A 122 3.81 -2.83 5.57
CA ALA A 122 4.74 -3.91 5.27
C ALA A 122 4.80 -4.24 3.77
N ALA A 123 3.67 -4.17 3.06
CA ALA A 123 3.63 -4.37 1.61
C ALA A 123 4.38 -3.24 0.88
N ILE A 124 4.19 -1.99 1.32
CA ILE A 124 4.93 -0.82 0.81
C ILE A 124 6.43 -0.92 1.11
N ALA A 125 6.81 -1.35 2.31
CA ALA A 125 8.22 -1.53 2.66
C ALA A 125 8.88 -2.62 1.81
N ARG A 126 8.18 -3.74 1.60
CA ARG A 126 8.66 -4.82 0.70
C ARG A 126 8.82 -4.34 -0.73
N SER A 127 7.87 -3.55 -1.25
CA SER A 127 7.98 -3.00 -2.61
C SER A 127 9.13 -2.01 -2.73
N PHE A 128 9.36 -1.18 -1.71
CA PHE A 128 10.51 -0.28 -1.64
C PHE A 128 11.84 -1.06 -1.65
N ILE A 129 11.99 -2.08 -0.82
CA ILE A 129 13.20 -2.91 -0.78
C ILE A 129 13.45 -3.57 -2.14
N LEU A 130 12.40 -4.15 -2.75
CA LEU A 130 12.51 -4.76 -4.07
C LEU A 130 12.92 -3.74 -5.14
N ALA A 131 12.35 -2.54 -5.10
CA ALA A 131 12.69 -1.46 -6.02
C ALA A 131 14.13 -0.95 -5.85
N VAL A 132 14.62 -0.84 -4.61
CA VAL A 132 16.03 -0.49 -4.32
C VAL A 132 16.97 -1.58 -4.85
N LEU A 133 16.64 -2.85 -4.66
CA LEU A 133 17.44 -3.97 -5.18
C LEU A 133 17.46 -3.96 -6.70
N VAL A 134 16.30 -3.85 -7.35
CA VAL A 134 16.18 -3.80 -8.82
C VAL A 134 16.93 -2.59 -9.37
N GLY A 135 16.69 -1.40 -8.82
CA GLY A 135 17.35 -0.17 -9.24
C GLY A 135 18.86 -0.20 -9.03
N GLY A 136 19.34 -0.73 -7.90
CA GLY A 136 20.76 -0.89 -7.62
C GLY A 136 21.45 -1.89 -8.55
N ILE A 137 20.81 -3.03 -8.84
CA ILE A 137 21.31 -4.01 -9.82
C ILE A 137 21.37 -3.36 -11.21
N LEU A 138 20.31 -2.68 -11.64
CA LEU A 138 20.28 -2.01 -12.95
C LEU A 138 21.32 -0.89 -13.03
N ALA A 139 21.48 -0.09 -11.98
CA ALA A 139 22.52 0.93 -11.89
C ALA A 139 23.90 0.32 -12.08
N ALA A 140 24.22 -0.76 -11.38
CA ALA A 140 25.51 -1.44 -11.50
C ALA A 140 25.71 -2.02 -12.91
N VAL A 141 24.70 -2.70 -13.46
CA VAL A 141 24.74 -3.31 -14.80
C VAL A 141 24.98 -2.24 -15.88
N LEU A 142 24.26 -1.13 -15.82
CA LEU A 142 24.37 -0.05 -16.79
C LEU A 142 25.65 0.78 -16.62
N ALA A 143 26.04 1.11 -15.38
CA ALA A 143 27.24 1.89 -15.09
C ALA A 143 28.53 1.16 -15.47
N LEU A 144 28.55 -0.17 -15.33
CA LEU A 144 29.66 -1.02 -15.74
C LEU A 144 29.59 -1.44 -17.22
N ALA A 145 28.56 -0.97 -17.96
CA ALA A 145 28.32 -1.31 -19.36
C ALA A 145 28.31 -2.84 -19.65
N LEU A 146 27.90 -3.65 -18.66
CA LEU A 146 27.92 -5.12 -18.77
C LEU A 146 27.15 -5.64 -19.99
N PRO A 147 25.97 -5.08 -20.36
CA PRO A 147 25.26 -5.54 -21.54
C PRO A 147 26.05 -5.31 -22.83
N ASN A 148 26.64 -4.13 -23.01
CA ASN A 148 27.48 -3.82 -24.17
C ASN A 148 28.69 -4.78 -24.27
N GLU A 149 29.35 -5.07 -23.14
CA GLU A 149 30.44 -6.05 -23.12
C GLU A 149 29.97 -7.45 -23.49
N GLY A 150 28.81 -7.88 -22.97
CA GLY A 150 28.20 -9.15 -23.31
C GLY A 150 27.96 -9.28 -24.82
N TRP A 151 27.35 -8.28 -25.43
CA TRP A 151 27.11 -8.25 -26.87
C TRP A 151 28.39 -8.21 -27.70
N THR A 152 29.42 -7.51 -27.21
CA THR A 152 30.76 -7.52 -27.81
C THR A 152 31.36 -8.93 -27.84
N ARG A 153 31.27 -9.67 -26.72
CA ARG A 153 31.76 -11.05 -26.62
C ARG A 153 31.01 -11.99 -27.57
N VAL A 154 29.68 -11.91 -27.58
CA VAL A 154 28.84 -12.70 -28.49
C VAL A 154 29.22 -12.40 -29.95
N GLY A 155 29.40 -11.12 -30.30
CA GLY A 155 29.77 -10.74 -31.65
C GLY A 155 31.17 -11.15 -32.08
N ASN A 156 32.13 -11.15 -31.18
CA ASN A 156 33.47 -11.62 -31.50
C ASN A 156 33.48 -13.15 -31.68
N SER A 157 32.59 -13.88 -31.00
CA SER A 157 32.48 -15.33 -31.12
C SER A 157 31.70 -15.83 -32.33
N SER A 158 30.82 -15.00 -32.92
CA SER A 158 29.91 -15.43 -33.99
C SER A 158 30.54 -15.49 -35.38
N GLY A 159 31.78 -15.02 -35.55
CA GLY A 159 32.47 -14.99 -36.84
C GLY A 159 31.82 -14.09 -37.89
N LEU A 160 30.83 -13.27 -37.50
CA LEU A 160 30.15 -12.36 -38.41
C LEU A 160 31.08 -11.22 -38.83
N ASN A 161 31.18 -10.99 -40.14
CA ASN A 161 31.98 -9.90 -40.72
C ASN A 161 31.26 -8.54 -40.62
N VAL A 162 30.84 -8.17 -39.42
CA VAL A 162 30.24 -6.88 -39.09
C VAL A 162 31.33 -5.97 -38.54
N GLU A 163 31.34 -4.70 -38.96
CA GLU A 163 32.28 -3.70 -38.47
C GLU A 163 32.29 -3.65 -36.92
N PRO A 164 33.47 -3.69 -36.27
CA PRO A 164 33.56 -3.80 -34.82
C PRO A 164 32.81 -2.71 -34.03
N GLY A 165 32.74 -1.49 -34.57
CA GLY A 165 32.08 -0.36 -33.89
C GLY A 165 30.57 -0.50 -33.74
N VAL A 166 29.90 -1.12 -34.72
CA VAL A 166 28.43 -1.32 -34.70
C VAL A 166 28.02 -2.74 -34.34
N ARG A 167 28.98 -3.66 -34.20
CA ARG A 167 28.73 -5.07 -33.95
C ARG A 167 27.90 -5.34 -32.69
N PRO A 168 28.19 -4.73 -31.50
CA PRO A 168 27.38 -4.97 -30.31
C PRO A 168 25.93 -4.50 -30.52
N LEU A 169 25.73 -3.36 -31.19
CA LEU A 169 24.41 -2.82 -31.51
C LEU A 169 23.63 -3.74 -32.44
N ALA A 170 24.23 -4.16 -33.54
CA ALA A 170 23.58 -5.03 -34.53
C ALA A 170 23.13 -6.35 -33.91
N ILE A 171 23.99 -6.97 -33.09
CA ILE A 171 23.71 -8.26 -32.46
C ILE A 171 22.66 -8.14 -31.37
N ALA A 172 22.80 -7.16 -30.47
CA ALA A 172 21.81 -6.92 -29.43
C ALA A 172 20.42 -6.67 -30.03
N THR A 173 20.37 -5.81 -31.05
CA THR A 173 19.12 -5.49 -31.76
C THR A 173 18.53 -6.73 -32.40
N ALA A 174 19.31 -7.51 -33.16
CA ALA A 174 18.80 -8.69 -33.85
C ALA A 174 18.34 -9.79 -32.88
N VAL A 175 19.14 -10.09 -31.85
CA VAL A 175 18.82 -11.14 -30.87
C VAL A 175 17.60 -10.75 -30.04
N ILE A 176 17.57 -9.54 -29.48
CA ILE A 176 16.44 -9.12 -28.64
C ILE A 176 15.19 -8.86 -29.49
N ALA A 177 15.30 -8.41 -30.74
CA ALA A 177 14.16 -8.35 -31.66
C ALA A 177 13.58 -9.73 -31.93
N ALA A 178 14.41 -10.74 -32.15
CA ALA A 178 13.94 -12.12 -32.35
C ALA A 178 13.24 -12.65 -31.09
N ILE A 179 13.82 -12.44 -29.90
CA ILE A 179 13.17 -12.81 -28.63
C ILE A 179 11.86 -12.05 -28.45
N GLY A 180 11.85 -10.75 -28.71
CA GLY A 180 10.67 -9.90 -28.63
C GLY A 180 9.55 -10.34 -29.56
N ALA A 181 9.87 -10.69 -30.82
CA ALA A 181 8.93 -11.29 -31.76
C ALA A 181 8.30 -12.57 -31.19
N LEU A 182 9.12 -13.48 -30.66
CA LEU A 182 8.64 -14.74 -30.08
C LEU A 182 7.74 -14.51 -28.86
N LEU A 183 8.10 -13.58 -27.98
CA LEU A 183 7.28 -13.23 -26.83
C LEU A 183 5.97 -12.54 -27.24
N GLY A 184 6.01 -11.69 -28.27
CA GLY A 184 4.85 -10.98 -28.82
C GLY A 184 3.82 -11.89 -29.49
N LEU A 185 4.22 -13.10 -29.91
CA LEU A 185 3.28 -14.11 -30.40
C LEU A 185 2.25 -14.54 -29.35
N LEU A 186 2.62 -14.59 -28.06
CA LEU A 186 1.72 -15.04 -27.00
C LEU A 186 0.49 -14.12 -26.83
N PRO A 187 0.63 -12.80 -26.61
CA PRO A 187 -0.53 -11.91 -26.55
C PRO A 187 -1.20 -11.78 -27.93
N GLY A 188 -0.45 -11.84 -29.04
CA GLY A 188 -1.00 -11.79 -30.39
C GLY A 188 -1.88 -12.98 -30.75
N ALA A 189 -1.54 -14.18 -30.27
CA ALA A 189 -2.36 -15.37 -30.45
C ALA A 189 -3.63 -15.34 -29.59
N ARG A 190 -3.57 -14.71 -28.41
CA ARG A 190 -4.73 -14.58 -27.51
C ARG A 190 -5.82 -13.66 -28.03
N SER A 191 -5.53 -12.75 -28.97
CA SER A 191 -6.54 -11.89 -29.59
C SER A 191 -7.34 -12.57 -30.71
N GLY A 192 -7.08 -13.85 -31.00
CA GLY A 192 -8.00 -14.71 -31.75
C GLY A 192 -8.02 -14.55 -33.27
N GLY A 193 -6.92 -14.10 -33.90
CA GLY A 193 -6.84 -14.00 -35.36
C GLY A 193 -5.42 -13.87 -35.92
N ILE A 194 -5.25 -14.16 -37.21
CA ILE A 194 -3.96 -14.05 -37.93
C ILE A 194 -3.39 -12.64 -37.83
N GLY A 195 -4.24 -11.61 -37.91
CA GLY A 195 -3.82 -10.21 -37.73
C GLY A 195 -3.27 -9.91 -36.34
N GLY A 196 -3.81 -10.55 -35.29
CA GLY A 196 -3.30 -10.43 -33.92
C GLY A 196 -1.93 -11.07 -33.75
N VAL A 197 -1.72 -12.24 -34.36
CA VAL A 197 -0.43 -12.94 -34.36
C VAL A 197 0.64 -12.13 -35.09
N ILE A 198 0.33 -11.62 -36.29
CA ILE A 198 1.24 -10.78 -37.07
C ILE A 198 1.54 -9.47 -36.33
N GLY A 199 0.51 -8.81 -35.80
CA GLY A 199 0.66 -7.59 -35.01
C GLY A 199 1.50 -7.80 -33.75
N GLY A 200 1.31 -8.92 -33.06
CA GLY A 200 2.10 -9.32 -31.90
C GLY A 200 3.57 -9.60 -32.25
N LEU A 201 3.83 -10.30 -33.36
CA LEU A 201 5.18 -10.56 -33.85
C LEU A 201 5.91 -9.26 -34.21
N ILE A 202 5.28 -8.39 -35.00
CA ILE A 202 5.88 -7.11 -35.43
C ILE A 202 6.08 -6.18 -34.24
N GLY A 203 5.05 -5.99 -33.40
CA GLY A 203 5.13 -5.14 -32.22
C GLY A 203 6.19 -5.64 -31.23
N GLY A 204 6.24 -6.96 -31.00
CA GLY A 204 7.25 -7.60 -30.19
C GLY A 204 8.66 -7.42 -30.77
N ALA A 205 8.84 -7.59 -32.08
CA ALA A 205 10.13 -7.39 -32.75
C ALA A 205 10.62 -5.94 -32.62
N ILE A 206 9.75 -4.95 -32.82
CA ILE A 206 10.10 -3.53 -32.73
C ILE A 206 10.49 -3.17 -31.30
N LEU A 207 9.69 -3.57 -30.30
CA LEU A 207 10.03 -3.35 -28.90
C LEU A 207 11.33 -4.04 -28.51
N GLY A 208 11.51 -5.28 -28.94
CA GLY A 208 12.75 -6.03 -28.74
C GLY A 208 13.95 -5.36 -29.39
N ALA A 209 13.81 -4.85 -30.61
CA ALA A 209 14.87 -4.12 -31.31
C ALA A 209 15.27 -2.85 -30.53
N ILE A 210 14.30 -2.08 -30.03
CA ILE A 210 14.56 -0.88 -29.23
C ILE A 210 15.29 -1.23 -27.94
N VAL A 211 14.83 -2.25 -27.21
CA VAL A 211 15.48 -2.70 -25.96
C VAL A 211 16.90 -3.23 -26.24
N GLY A 212 17.06 -4.02 -27.30
CA GLY A 212 18.36 -4.52 -27.75
C GLY A 212 19.31 -3.37 -28.06
N ALA A 213 18.85 -2.39 -28.85
CA ALA A 213 19.62 -1.22 -29.19
C ALA A 213 20.06 -0.41 -27.96
N LEU A 214 19.12 -0.15 -27.03
CA LEU A 214 19.41 0.55 -25.78
C LEU A 214 20.40 -0.23 -24.90
N SER A 215 20.29 -1.56 -24.85
CA SER A 215 21.23 -2.39 -24.09
C SER A 215 22.64 -2.39 -24.67
N ALA A 216 22.80 -2.12 -25.97
CA ALA A 216 24.11 -1.98 -26.59
C ALA A 216 24.74 -0.61 -26.35
N VAL A 217 24.01 0.37 -25.83
CA VAL A 217 24.57 1.70 -25.52
C VAL A 217 25.52 1.59 -24.32
N ARG A 218 26.72 2.14 -24.48
CA ARG A 218 27.67 2.28 -23.39
C ARG A 218 27.38 3.56 -22.62
N PHE A 219 26.64 3.43 -21.54
CA PHE A 219 26.42 4.55 -20.62
C PHE A 219 27.69 4.83 -19.81
N GLY A 220 27.94 6.11 -19.53
CA GLY A 220 28.90 6.50 -18.50
C GLY A 220 28.37 6.13 -17.11
N VAL A 221 29.26 6.07 -16.12
CA VAL A 221 28.89 5.72 -14.72
C VAL A 221 27.76 6.60 -14.19
N GLY A 222 27.83 7.91 -14.45
CA GLY A 222 26.80 8.88 -14.03
C GLY A 222 25.41 8.57 -14.62
N PRO A 223 25.21 8.64 -15.95
CA PRO A 223 23.93 8.31 -16.57
C PRO A 223 23.44 6.89 -16.31
N GLY A 224 24.35 5.90 -16.27
CA GLY A 224 23.99 4.51 -15.95
C GLY A 224 23.46 4.36 -14.53
N ALA A 225 24.08 5.01 -13.55
CA ALA A 225 23.58 5.04 -12.18
C ALA A 225 22.25 5.79 -12.07
N ALA A 226 22.12 6.96 -12.71
CA ALA A 226 20.89 7.74 -12.69
C ALA A 226 19.71 6.97 -13.31
N LEU A 227 19.91 6.29 -14.45
CA LEU A 227 18.90 5.42 -15.06
C LEU A 227 18.50 4.26 -14.15
N GLY A 228 19.46 3.63 -13.47
CA GLY A 228 19.14 2.56 -12.51
C GLY A 228 18.31 3.06 -11.33
N VAL A 229 18.64 4.23 -10.76
CA VAL A 229 17.84 4.86 -9.71
C VAL A 229 16.45 5.21 -10.24
N ALA A 230 16.35 5.78 -11.44
CA ALA A 230 15.08 6.16 -12.04
C ALA A 230 14.15 4.96 -12.22
N LEU A 231 14.67 3.87 -12.79
CA LEU A 231 13.94 2.60 -12.93
C LEU A 231 13.55 2.01 -11.57
N GLY A 232 14.39 2.15 -10.55
CA GLY A 232 14.07 1.80 -9.18
C GLY A 232 12.88 2.59 -8.63
N LEU A 233 12.93 3.93 -8.70
CA LEU A 233 11.84 4.80 -8.23
C LEU A 233 10.54 4.55 -8.99
N GLY A 234 10.61 4.42 -10.32
CA GLY A 234 9.47 4.04 -11.16
C GLY A 234 8.89 2.68 -10.76
N THR A 235 9.74 1.68 -10.48
CA THR A 235 9.31 0.36 -10.00
C THR A 235 8.60 0.47 -8.64
N TRP A 236 9.14 1.27 -7.71
CA TRP A 236 8.51 1.47 -6.41
C TRP A 236 7.13 2.10 -6.53
N ALA A 237 7.02 3.20 -7.29
CA ALA A 237 5.75 3.88 -7.56
C ALA A 237 4.73 2.95 -8.22
N ALA A 238 5.16 2.18 -9.22
CA ALA A 238 4.30 1.22 -9.92
C ALA A 238 3.79 0.11 -8.99
N LEU A 239 4.66 -0.45 -8.14
CA LEU A 239 4.25 -1.49 -7.19
C LEU A 239 3.32 -0.96 -6.09
N ALA A 240 3.57 0.26 -5.59
CA ALA A 240 2.67 0.92 -4.65
C ALA A 240 1.30 1.19 -5.28
N GLY A 241 1.26 1.71 -6.51
CA GLY A 241 0.03 1.93 -7.27
C GLY A 241 -0.70 0.62 -7.59
N LEU A 242 0.02 -0.45 -7.92
CA LEU A 242 -0.55 -1.77 -8.15
C LEU A 242 -1.12 -2.40 -6.87
N ALA A 243 -0.45 -2.20 -5.72
CA ALA A 243 -0.97 -2.65 -4.44
C ALA A 243 -2.29 -1.94 -4.09
N LEU A 244 -2.36 -0.62 -4.34
CA LEU A 244 -3.58 0.16 -4.22
C LEU A 244 -4.67 -0.34 -5.17
N ALA A 245 -4.35 -0.52 -6.45
CA ALA A 245 -5.32 -0.98 -7.46
C ALA A 245 -5.87 -2.39 -7.14
N ARG A 246 -5.03 -3.29 -6.60
CA ARG A 246 -5.46 -4.63 -6.18
C ARG A 246 -6.31 -4.63 -4.93
N LYS A 247 -6.05 -3.73 -3.99
CA LYS A 247 -6.89 -3.57 -2.80
C LYS A 247 -8.27 -3.04 -3.19
N GLY A 248 -8.32 -2.15 -4.18
CA GLY A 248 -9.55 -1.48 -4.59
C GLY A 248 -9.97 -0.41 -3.59
N ILE A 249 -11.05 0.30 -3.91
CA ILE A 249 -11.66 1.31 -3.03
C ILE A 249 -12.93 0.70 -2.46
N ASP A 250 -12.85 0.20 -1.23
CA ASP A 250 -14.01 -0.26 -0.47
C ASP A 250 -14.60 0.92 0.31
N GLY A 251 -15.63 1.53 -0.28
CA GLY A 251 -16.33 2.66 0.32
C GLY A 251 -17.02 2.29 1.65
N GLU A 252 -17.44 1.04 1.82
CA GLU A 252 -18.08 0.59 3.06
C GLU A 252 -17.05 0.41 4.17
N ALA A 253 -15.93 -0.24 3.89
CA ALA A 253 -14.83 -0.35 4.84
C ALA A 253 -14.29 1.04 5.23
N MET A 254 -14.21 1.97 4.28
CA MET A 254 -13.78 3.34 4.56
C MET A 254 -14.80 4.08 5.41
N LYS A 255 -16.10 3.92 5.16
CA LYS A 255 -17.15 4.50 6.00
C LYS A 255 -17.10 3.92 7.42
N ALA A 256 -16.98 2.59 7.55
CA ALA A 256 -16.93 1.91 8.85
C ALA A 256 -15.79 2.43 9.73
N ARG A 257 -14.63 2.75 9.14
CA ARG A 257 -13.45 3.30 9.82
C ARG A 257 -13.66 4.71 10.39
N PHE A 258 -14.64 5.46 9.89
CA PHE A 258 -14.95 6.81 10.35
C PHE A 258 -16.35 6.92 10.96
N TRP A 259 -17.00 5.79 11.22
CA TRP A 259 -18.37 5.74 11.70
C TRP A 259 -18.42 5.03 13.05
N PRO A 260 -19.01 5.64 14.10
CA PRO A 260 -19.01 5.07 15.45
C PRO A 260 -20.07 3.97 15.57
N SER A 261 -19.81 2.79 14.99
CA SER A 261 -20.76 1.67 14.97
C SER A 261 -21.00 1.09 16.36
N GLN A 262 -19.97 0.98 17.21
CA GLN A 262 -20.12 0.36 18.53
C GLN A 262 -21.01 1.20 19.44
N THR A 263 -20.80 2.51 19.46
CA THR A 263 -21.66 3.44 20.22
C THR A 263 -23.10 3.38 19.73
N ILE A 264 -23.32 3.34 18.40
CA ILE A 264 -24.66 3.28 17.82
C ILE A 264 -25.36 1.96 18.14
N GLU A 265 -24.67 0.83 18.03
CA GLU A 265 -25.22 -0.50 18.32
C GLU A 265 -25.53 -0.66 19.82
N THR A 266 -24.61 -0.28 20.70
CA THR A 266 -24.81 -0.33 22.16
C THR A 266 -25.99 0.56 22.60
N THR A 267 -26.13 1.74 21.99
CA THR A 267 -27.26 2.63 22.25
C THR A 267 -28.58 2.02 21.76
N LYS A 268 -28.60 1.38 20.59
CA LYS A 268 -29.80 0.69 20.07
C LYS A 268 -30.21 -0.45 20.97
N GLU A 269 -29.27 -1.29 21.39
CA GLU A 269 -29.53 -2.42 22.28
C GLU A 269 -30.09 -1.94 23.63
N THR A 270 -29.54 -0.86 24.17
CA THR A 270 -30.07 -0.22 25.40
C THR A 270 -31.49 0.30 25.21
N ILE A 271 -31.79 0.95 24.07
CA ILE A 271 -33.16 1.43 23.76
C ILE A 271 -34.14 0.25 23.64
N GLU A 272 -33.73 -0.84 22.98
CA GLU A 272 -34.55 -2.05 22.83
C GLU A 272 -34.83 -2.69 24.19
N TRP A 273 -33.81 -2.86 25.02
CA TRP A 273 -33.96 -3.34 26.39
C TRP A 273 -34.89 -2.45 27.23
N VAL A 274 -34.79 -1.13 27.11
CA VAL A 274 -35.69 -0.18 27.81
C VAL A 274 -37.13 -0.35 27.32
N ARG A 275 -37.35 -0.55 26.02
CA ARG A 275 -38.67 -0.79 25.43
C ARG A 275 -39.29 -2.10 25.90
N GLU A 276 -38.51 -3.17 26.05
CA GLU A 276 -39.00 -4.44 26.58
C GLU A 276 -39.44 -4.34 28.04
N ARG A 277 -38.73 -3.51 28.84
CA ARG A 277 -39.03 -3.34 30.27
C ARG A 277 -40.06 -2.26 30.58
N THR A 278 -40.34 -1.37 29.63
CA THR A 278 -41.32 -0.30 29.77
C THR A 278 -42.44 -0.53 28.76
N PRO A 279 -43.56 -1.18 29.14
CA PRO A 279 -44.70 -1.29 28.24
C PRO A 279 -45.16 0.13 27.91
N LEU A 280 -44.89 0.57 26.69
CA LEU A 280 -45.41 1.83 26.18
C LEU A 280 -46.93 1.72 26.28
N GLY A 281 -47.54 2.52 27.15
CA GLY A 281 -48.99 2.67 27.21
C GLY A 281 -49.54 3.03 25.82
N PRO A 282 -50.84 2.78 25.55
CA PRO A 282 -51.41 2.92 24.22
C PRO A 282 -51.04 4.28 23.61
N ARG A 283 -50.53 4.29 22.37
CA ARG A 283 -50.32 5.55 21.65
C ARG A 283 -51.67 6.27 21.55
N PRO A 284 -51.76 7.57 21.91
CA PRO A 284 -52.96 8.36 21.67
C PRO A 284 -53.27 8.48 20.17
#